data_AF-A0A833E814-F1
#
_entry.id   AF-A0A833E814-F1
#
_cell.length_a   1.000
_cell.length_b   1.000
_cell.length_c   1.000
_cell.angle_alpha   90.00
_cell.angle_beta   90.00
_cell.angle_gamma   90.00
#
_symmetry.space_group_name_H-M   'P 1'
#
loop_
_entity.id
_entity.type
_entity.pdbx_description
1 polymer ?
#
loop_
_entity_poly.entity_id
_entity_poly.type
_entity_poly.pdbx_seq_one_letter_code
_entity_poly.pdbx_strand_id
1 'polypeptide(L)' 'MVKVGYTIWYGDHKYLEDRIRRVYELGFNYIELSLDYPWPYINTDKFIESIRKIVKEYGLGVAIHGPWRDIR' A
#
# COMPACT_ATOMS: atom_id res chain seq x y z
N MET A 1 15.27 16.65 -3.26
CA MET A 1 15.52 15.20 -3.26
C MET A 1 14.28 14.53 -3.83
N VAL A 2 14.43 13.57 -4.74
CA VAL A 2 13.28 12.87 -5.36
C VAL A 2 12.71 11.86 -4.37
N LYS A 3 11.38 11.80 -4.26
CA LYS A 3 10.67 10.79 -3.45
C LYS A 3 10.21 9.66 -4.35
N VAL A 4 10.42 8.42 -3.93
CA VAL A 4 10.09 7.22 -4.70
C VAL A 4 9.09 6.36 -3.94
N GLY A 5 8.03 5.93 -4.63
CA GLY A 5 7.00 5.06 -4.09
C GLY A 5 6.92 3.72 -4.82
N TYR A 6 6.44 2.68 -4.13
CA TYR A 6 6.15 1.38 -4.73
C TYR A 6 4.66 1.07 -4.63
N THR A 7 4.04 0.72 -5.76
CA THR A 7 2.62 0.40 -5.84
C THR A 7 2.33 -1.01 -5.34
N ILE A 8 1.40 -1.12 -4.40
CA ILE A 8 0.82 -2.36 -3.91
C ILE A 8 -0.54 -2.53 -4.56
N TRP A 9 -0.71 -3.64 -5.28
CA TRP A 9 -1.97 -4.01 -5.89
C TRP A 9 -2.74 -4.99 -5.01
N TYR A 10 -4.06 -5.06 -5.18
CA TYR A 10 -4.91 -6.01 -4.46
C TYR A 10 -4.40 -7.46 -4.54
N GLY A 11 -3.85 -7.88 -5.69
CA GLY A 11 -3.30 -9.23 -5.88
C GLY A 11 -2.13 -9.58 -4.95
N ASP A 12 -1.51 -8.57 -4.32
CA ASP A 12 -0.34 -8.74 -3.47
C ASP A 12 -0.68 -9.05 -2.00
N HIS A 13 -1.96 -9.14 -1.63
CA HIS A 13 -2.42 -9.37 -0.25
C HIS A 13 -1.74 -10.57 0.45
N LYS A 14 -1.42 -11.64 -0.29
CA LYS A 14 -0.74 -12.83 0.28
C LYS A 14 0.71 -12.59 0.70
N TYR A 15 1.37 -11.60 0.11
CA TYR A 15 2.79 -11.31 0.29
C TYR A 15 3.04 -9.87 0.78
N LEU A 16 1.99 -9.23 1.32
CA LEU A 16 2.00 -7.81 1.64
C LEU A 16 3.14 -7.43 2.60
N GLU A 17 3.31 -8.19 3.70
CA GLU A 17 4.36 -7.93 4.68
C GLU A 17 5.77 -8.08 4.09
N ASP A 18 6.03 -9.17 3.35
CA ASP A 18 7.35 -9.39 2.73
C ASP A 18 7.66 -8.33 1.68
N ARG A 19 6.68 -7.95 0.86
CA ARG A 19 6.86 -6.89 -0.13
C ARG A 19 7.18 -5.56 0.52
N ILE A 20 6.44 -5.16 1.55
CA ILE A 20 6.67 -3.85 2.15
C ILE A 20 7.99 -3.81 2.94
N ARG A 21 8.38 -4.91 3.58
CA ARG A 21 9.71 -5.04 4.16
C ARG A 21 10.81 -4.81 3.11
N ARG A 22 10.71 -5.43 1.93
CA ARG A 22 11.67 -5.21 0.83
C ARG A 22 11.66 -3.77 0.33
N VAL A 23 10.48 -3.14 0.22
CA VAL A 23 10.35 -1.74 -0.19
C VAL A 23 11.12 -0.83 0.79
N TYR A 24 10.99 -1.07 2.09
CA TYR A 24 11.78 -0.40 3.11
C TYR A 24 13.29 -0.67 2.97
N GLU A 25 13.69 -1.94 2.86
CA GLU A 25 15.11 -2.34 2.71
C GLU A 25 15.78 -1.72 1.48
N LEU A 26 15.01 -1.47 0.42
CA LEU A 26 15.47 -0.83 -0.82
C LEU A 26 15.48 0.70 -0.77
N GLY A 27 15.09 1.31 0.35
CA GLY A 27 15.17 2.76 0.57
C GLY A 27 14.05 3.59 -0.07
N PHE A 28 12.91 2.97 -0.39
CA PHE A 28 11.73 3.71 -0.85
C PHE A 28 11.17 4.59 0.26
N ASN A 29 10.45 5.63 -0.12
CA ASN A 29 9.87 6.59 0.83
C ASN A 29 8.38 6.34 1.07
N TYR A 30 7.69 5.73 0.11
CA TYR A 30 6.25 5.50 0.15
C TYR A 30 5.88 4.10 -0.31
N ILE A 31 4.79 3.59 0.25
CA ILE A 31 3.94 2.60 -0.41
C ILE A 31 2.75 3.32 -1.01
N GLU A 32 2.35 2.95 -2.23
CA GLU A 32 1.13 3.44 -2.86
C GLU A 32 0.09 2.31 -2.84
N LEU A 33 -1.06 2.56 -2.20
CA LEU A 33 -2.16 1.60 -2.13
C LEU A 33 -3.11 1.82 -3.29
N SER A 34 -3.23 0.83 -4.17
CA SER A 34 -4.23 0.83 -5.22
C SER A 34 -5.59 0.40 -4.70
N LEU A 35 -6.55 1.31 -4.75
CA LEU A 35 -7.97 1.10 -4.40
C LEU A 35 -8.80 0.65 -5.62
N ASP A 36 -8.16 0.32 -6.73
CA ASP A 36 -8.85 -0.17 -7.92
C ASP A 36 -9.54 -1.53 -7.69
N TYR A 37 -10.53 -1.82 -8.54
CA TYR A 37 -11.24 -3.09 -8.55
C TYR A 37 -10.26 -4.27 -8.61
N PRO A 38 -10.41 -5.34 -7.80
CA PRO A 38 -11.62 -5.75 -7.08
C PRO A 38 -11.58 -5.45 -5.57
N TRP A 39 -11.70 -4.18 -5.18
CA TRP A 39 -12.02 -3.77 -3.81
C TRP A 39 -13.56 -3.78 -3.63
N PRO A 40 -14.18 -4.89 -3.14
CA PRO A 40 -14.19 -5.22 -1.71
C PRO A 40 -14.13 -6.74 -1.41
N TYR A 41 -13.45 -7.55 -2.22
CA TYR A 41 -13.42 -9.02 -2.05
C TYR A 41 -12.35 -9.52 -1.05
N ILE A 42 -11.74 -8.61 -0.29
CA ILE A 42 -10.86 -8.91 0.85
C ILE A 42 -11.47 -8.47 2.17
N ASN A 43 -10.96 -9.04 3.26
CA ASN A 43 -11.17 -8.50 4.60
C ASN A 43 -10.44 -7.15 4.73
N THR A 44 -11.16 -6.08 4.43
CA THR A 44 -10.68 -4.69 4.42
C THR A 44 -10.07 -4.27 5.75
N ASP A 45 -10.68 -4.65 6.88
CA ASP A 45 -10.20 -4.27 8.21
C ASP A 45 -8.82 -4.85 8.48
N LYS A 46 -8.64 -6.15 8.19
CA LYS A 46 -7.34 -6.82 8.32
C LYS A 46 -6.27 -6.17 7.43
N PHE A 47 -6.64 -5.80 6.20
CA PHE A 47 -5.72 -5.14 5.28
C PHE A 47 -5.28 -3.76 5.82
N ILE A 48 -6.23 -2.93 6.26
CA ILE A 48 -5.94 -1.62 6.84
C ILE A 48 -5.05 -1.77 8.10
N GLU A 49 -5.32 -2.76 8.94
CA GLU A 49 -4.50 -3.04 10.13
C GLU A 49 -3.06 -3.41 9.76
N SER A 50 -2.87 -4.28 8.77
CA SER A 50 -1.53 -4.62 8.24
C SER A 50 -0.79 -3.37 7.75
N ILE A 51 -1.44 -2.52 6.96
CA ILE A 51 -0.84 -1.25 6.50
C ILE A 51 -0.46 -0.35 7.68
N ARG A 52 -1.36 -0.17 8.66
CA ARG A 52 -1.10 0.68 9.84
C ARG A 52 0.12 0.21 10.63
N LYS A 53 0.25 -1.10 10.84
CA LYS A 53 1.40 -1.69 11.55
C LYS A 53 2.70 -1.37 10.82
N ILE A 54 2.70 -1.53 9.50
CA ILE A 54 3.87 -1.39 8.64
C ILE A 54 4.33 0.07 8.53
N VAL A 55 3.41 1.02 8.40
CA VAL A 55 3.72 2.46 8.42
C VAL A 55 4.38 2.86 9.75
N LYS A 56 3.88 2.31 10.86
CA LYS A 56 4.42 2.58 12.20
C LYS A 56 5.80 1.94 12.40
N GLU A 57 6.03 0.76 11.83
CA GLU A 57 7.28 0.00 11.98
C GLU A 57 8.42 0.56 11.14
N TYR A 58 8.17 0.89 9.86
CA TYR A 58 9.21 1.22 8.88
C TYR A 58 9.32 2.71 8.56
N GLY A 59 8.41 3.56 9.04
CA GLY A 59 8.40 4.99 8.74
C GLY A 59 8.11 5.32 7.26
N LEU A 60 7.58 4.37 6.50
CA LEU A 60 7.15 4.57 5.13
C LEU A 60 5.89 5.44 5.09
N GLY A 61 5.86 6.40 4.18
CA GLY A 61 4.63 7.15 3.88
C GLY A 61 3.61 6.28 3.13
N VAL A 62 2.34 6.68 3.17
CA VAL A 62 1.27 6.05 2.38
C VAL A 62 0.76 7.03 1.34
N ALA A 63 0.80 6.60 0.08
CA ALA A 63 0.10 7.22 -1.04
C ALA A 63 -1.13 6.37 -1.39
N ILE A 64 -2.12 6.99 -2.02
CA ILE A 64 -3.35 6.34 -2.45
C ILE A 64 -3.47 6.52 -3.95
N HIS A 65 -3.59 5.40 -4.66
CA HIS A 65 -4.04 5.36 -6.05
C HIS A 65 -5.52 5.00 -6.03
N GLY A 66 -6.37 5.96 -6.37
CA GLY A 66 -7.81 5.74 -6.48
C GLY A 66 -8.27 5.87 -7.93
N PRO A 67 -9.25 5.08 -8.38
CA PRO A 67 -9.93 5.37 -9.63
C PRO A 67 -10.59 6.76 -9.50
N TRP A 68 -10.27 7.69 -10.39
CA TRP A 68 -10.95 8.99 -10.47
C TRP A 68 -12.37 8.87 -11.06
N ARG A 69 -12.92 7.66 -11.10
CA ARG A 69 -14.25 7.41 -11.63
C ARG A 69 -15.26 7.98 -10.63
N ASP A 70 -16.14 8.85 -11.11
CA ASP A 70 -17.25 9.44 -10.36
C ASP A 70 -16.89 10.49 -9.28
N ILE A 71 -15.67 11.03 -9.27
CA ILE A 71 -15.34 12.25 -8.50
C ILE A 71 -15.93 13.46 -9.25
N ARG A 72 -16.94 14.11 -8.67
CA ARG A 72 -17.58 15.35 -9.17
C ARG A 72 -17.25 16.55 -8.31
#